data_AF-A0A2V5UMB4-F1
#
_entry.id   AF-A0A2V5UMB4-F1
#
_cell.length_a   1.000
_cell.length_b   1.000
_cell.length_c   1.000
_cell.angle_alpha   90.00
_cell.angle_beta   90.00
_cell.angle_gamma   90.00
#
_symmetry.space_group_name_H-M   'P 1'
#
loop_
_entity.id
_entity.type
_entity.pdbx_description
1 polymer ?
#
loop_
_entity_poly.entity_id
_entity_poly.type
_entity_poly.pdbx_seq_one_letter_code
_entity_poly.pdbx_strand_id
1 'polypeptide(L)' 'MKRNRQILKPRTRLSLGDLILAVSSCTRSSKETVAAVADLFASGQVRLKDNGRFLRARVC' A
#
# COMPACT_ATOMS: atom_id res chain seq x y z
N MET A 1 -26.48 -22.73 9.87
CA MET A 1 -25.27 -21.89 10.09
C MET A 1 -25.16 -20.84 8.99
N LYS A 2 -25.36 -19.55 9.31
CA LYS A 2 -25.29 -18.45 8.32
C LYS A 2 -23.83 -18.19 7.94
N ARG A 3 -23.43 -18.55 6.71
CA ARG A 3 -22.11 -18.19 6.14
C ARG A 3 -22.12 -16.68 5.86
N ASN A 4 -21.54 -15.89 6.76
CA ASN A 4 -21.22 -14.49 6.51
C ASN A 4 -20.15 -14.43 5.40
N ARG A 5 -20.59 -14.44 4.13
CA ARG A 5 -19.77 -13.98 3.01
C ARG A 5 -19.55 -12.49 3.22
N GLN A 6 -18.53 -12.14 4.00
CA GLN A 6 -17.98 -10.80 3.97
C GLN A 6 -17.55 -10.59 2.53
N ILE A 7 -18.36 -9.82 1.79
CA ILE A 7 -18.03 -9.37 0.45
C ILE A 7 -16.81 -8.47 0.65
N LEU A 8 -15.62 -9.07 0.56
CA LEU A 8 -14.35 -8.36 0.62
C LEU A 8 -14.43 -7.28 -0.45
N LYS A 9 -14.63 -6.03 -0.02
CA LYS A 9 -14.66 -4.87 -0.91
C LYS A 9 -13.47 -4.98 -1.87
N PRO A 10 -13.65 -4.71 -3.17
CA PRO A 10 -12.54 -4.72 -4.11
C PRO A 10 -11.42 -3.84 -3.55
N ARG A 11 -10.25 -4.41 -3.28
CA ARG A 11 -9.08 -3.61 -2.90
C ARG A 11 -8.79 -2.68 -4.08
N THR A 12 -8.91 -1.38 -3.85
CA THR A 12 -8.63 -0.35 -4.85
C THR A 12 -7.21 -0.58 -5.36
N ARG A 13 -7.07 -0.77 -6.68
CA ARG A 13 -5.76 -0.88 -7.31
C ARG A 13 -5.31 0.53 -7.65
N LEU A 14 -4.34 1.02 -6.89
CA LEU A 14 -3.70 2.30 -7.11
C LEU A 14 -2.29 2.06 -7.65
N SER A 15 -1.77 3.00 -8.43
CA SER A 15 -0.36 2.95 -8.81
C SER A 15 0.52 3.25 -7.61
N LEU A 16 1.80 2.86 -7.66
CA LEU A 16 2.76 3.25 -6.63
C LEU A 16 2.89 4.78 -6.54
N GLY A 17 2.80 5.47 -7.69
CA GLY A 17 2.82 6.93 -7.75
C GLY A 17 1.67 7.56 -6.97
N ASP A 18 0.45 7.03 -7.11
CA ASP A 18 -0.73 7.53 -6.38
C ASP A 18 -0.59 7.34 -4.87
N LEU A 19 -0.03 6.20 -4.45
CA LEU A 19 0.27 5.96 -3.03
C LEU A 19 1.28 6.98 -2.52
N ILE A 20 2.39 7.18 -3.22
CA ILE A 20 3.42 8.15 -2.82
C ILE A 20 2.83 9.55 -2.76
N LEU A 21 2.02 9.95 -3.74
CA LEU A 21 1.37 11.25 -3.79
C LEU A 21 0.46 11.46 -2.58
N ALA A 22 -0.39 10.47 -2.27
CA ALA A 22 -1.28 10.52 -1.11
C ALA A 22 -0.53 10.54 0.23
N VAL A 23 0.58 9.80 0.36
CA VAL A 23 1.39 9.83 1.58
C VAL A 23 2.15 11.16 1.68
N SER A 24 2.67 11.67 0.56
CA SER A 24 3.44 12.91 0.54
C SER A 24 2.65 14.11 1.04
N SER A 25 1.35 14.18 0.71
CA SER A 25 0.46 15.25 1.19
C SER A 25 0.20 15.20 2.70
N CYS A 26 0.45 14.07 3.35
CA CYS A 26 0.34 13.88 4.80
C CYS A 26 1.68 14.04 5.55
N THR A 27 2.78 14.22 4.84
CA THR A 27 4.14 14.30 5.42
C THR A 27 4.79 15.65 5.14
N ARG A 28 5.75 16.06 5.98
CA ARG A 28 6.45 17.35 5.84
C ARG A 28 7.71 17.28 5.00
N SER A 29 8.23 16.10 4.71
CA SER A 29 9.48 15.91 3.99
C SER A 29 9.50 14.59 3.22
N SER A 30 10.27 14.53 2.14
CA SER A 30 10.49 13.31 1.35
C SER A 30 11.04 12.15 2.19
N LYS A 31 11.85 12.43 3.23
CA LYS A 31 12.33 11.38 4.16
C LYS A 31 11.17 10.76 4.95
N GLU A 32 10.24 11.58 5.44
CA GLU A 32 9.04 11.10 6.13
C GLU A 32 8.13 10.34 5.18
N THR A 33 7.94 10.82 3.95
CA THR A 33 7.17 10.11 2.91
C THR A 33 7.73 8.71 2.67
N VAL A 34 9.05 8.61 2.48
CA VAL A 34 9.73 7.33 2.24
C VAL A 34 9.59 6.39 3.43
N ALA A 35 9.79 6.88 4.65
CA ALA A 35 9.63 6.09 5.87
C ALA A 35 8.19 5.57 6.04
N ALA A 36 7.19 6.42 5.81
CA ALA A 36 5.79 6.05 5.90
C ALA A 36 5.39 5.02 4.83
N VAL A 37 5.83 5.20 3.58
CA VAL A 37 5.58 4.23 2.51
C VAL A 37 6.24 2.88 2.83
N ALA A 38 7.47 2.89 3.37
CA ALA A 38 8.14 1.68 3.80
C ALA A 38 7.37 0.96 4.92
N ASP A 39 6.84 1.70 5.90
CA ASP A 39 6.04 1.15 6.99
C ASP A 39 4.72 0.53 6.50
N LEU A 40 4.04 1.16 5.52
CA LEU A 40 2.84 0.60 4.89
C LEU A 40 3.11 -0.74 4.17
N PHE A 41 4.29 -0.89 3.57
CA PHE A 41 4.71 -2.16 2.99
C PHE A 41 5.11 -3.19 4.04
N ALA A 42 5.82 -2.77 5.10
CA ALA A 42 6.26 -3.65 6.17
C ALA A 42 5.08 -4.21 6.99
N SER A 43 4.10 -3.37 7.30
CA SER A 43 2.86 -3.72 8.00
C SER A 43 1.89 -4.55 7.16
N GLY A 44 2.10 -4.63 5.85
CA GLY A 44 1.24 -5.38 4.92
C GLY A 44 -0.11 -4.70 4.63
N GLN A 45 -0.28 -3.43 5.05
CA GLN A 45 -1.45 -2.63 4.67
C GLN A 45 -1.51 -2.42 3.16
N VAL A 46 -0.34 -2.26 2.53
CA VAL A 46 -0.20 -2.16 1.08
C VAL A 46 0.63 -3.33 0.54
N ARG A 47 0.22 -3.84 -0.63
CA ARG A 47 0.94 -4.89 -1.35
C ARG A 47 1.23 -4.40 -2.75
N LEU A 48 2.51 -4.41 -3.13
CA LEU A 48 2.91 -4.11 -4.49
C LEU A 48 2.62 -5.31 -5.40
N LYS A 49 2.09 -5.04 -6.59
CA LYS A 49 1.88 -6.05 -7.62
C LYS A 49 2.58 -5.59 -8.89
N ASP A 50 3.43 -6.46 -9.43
CA ASP A 50 4.08 -6.28 -10.74
C ASP A 50 3.77 -7.49 -11.61
N ASN A 51 3.34 -7.26 -12.86
CA ASN A 51 3.12 -8.31 -13.85
C ASN A 51 2.36 -9.55 -13.34
N GLY A 52 1.32 -9.35 -12.52
CA GLY A 52 0.54 -10.46 -11.96
C GLY A 52 1.03 -11.00 -10.61
N ARG A 53 2.27 -10.73 -10.23
CA ARG A 53 2.92 -11.25 -9.02
C ARG A 53 2.97 -10.20 -7.91
N PHE A 54 2.76 -10.63 -6.67
CA PHE A 54 2.95 -9.75 -5.52
C PHE A 54 4.43 -9.69 -5.16
N LEU A 55 4.94 -8.48 -5.01
CA LEU A 55 6.32 -8.22 -4.62
C LEU A 55 6.38 -7.76 -3.18
N ARG A 56 7.47 -8.12 -2.50
CA ARG A 56 7.82 -7.56 -1.21
C ARG A 56 8.71 -6.34 -1.49
N ALA A 57 8.15 -5.15 -1.31
CA ALA A 57 8.93 -3.93 -1.45
C ALA A 57 9.81 -3.73 -0.22
N ARG A 58 11.08 -3.41 -0.44
CA ARG A 58 12.01 -2.88 0.57
C ARG A 58 12.45 -1.51 0.08
N VAL A 59 12.45 -0.54 0.98
CA VAL A 59 12.99 0.78 0.69
C VAL A 59 14.35 0.86 1.38
N CYS A 60 15.39 1.17 0.60
CA CYS A 60 16.79 1.27 1.04
C CYS A 60 17.23 2.74 1.03
#